data_AF-A0A5B7WZ37-F1
#
_entry.id   AF-A0A5B7WZ37-F1
#
_cell.length_a   1.000
_cell.length_b   1.000
_cell.length_c   1.000
_cell.angle_alpha   90.00
_cell.angle_beta   90.00
_cell.angle_gamma   90.00
#
_symmetry.space_group_name_H-M   'P 1'
#
loop_
_entity.id
_entity.type
_entity.pdbx_description
1 polymer ?
#
loop_
_entity_poly.entity_id
_entity_poly.type
_entity_poly.pdbx_seq_one_letter_code
_entity_poly.pdbx_strand_id
1 'polypeptide(L)'
;MGAEIQYKSPFNFVQVLILALGAAYLNVIVFFVSESAGGSMAFNGGLVDHVQFAQVLGFTLAPIMILGLLTFAIGSAKPGFCRIAQWLGAIVAVVSIINPILHATDPATGIALALMHLVVAAAWFVAVRRTNNNQPVPAYALR
;
A
#
# COMPACT_ATOMS: atom_id res chain seq x y z
N MET A 1 8.51 38.67 13.52
CA MET A 1 7.28 37.98 13.05
C MET A 1 7.72 36.80 12.21
N GLY A 2 7.87 35.62 12.81
CA GLY A 2 8.15 34.40 12.06
C GLY A 2 6.86 33.96 11.39
N ALA A 3 6.86 33.83 10.06
CA ALA A 3 5.74 33.21 9.38
C ALA A 3 5.59 31.78 9.93
N GLU A 4 4.48 31.48 10.60
CA GLU A 4 4.13 30.09 10.88
C GLU A 4 4.00 29.39 9.52
N ILE A 5 4.96 28.51 9.22
CA ILE A 5 4.85 27.64 8.05
C ILE A 5 3.74 26.64 8.38
N GLN A 6 2.50 27.00 8.05
CA GLN A 6 1.36 26.11 8.13
C GLN A 6 1.58 24.98 7.11
N TYR A 7 2.17 23.87 7.57
CA TYR A 7 2.44 22.71 6.72
C TYR A 7 1.12 22.13 6.24
N LYS A 8 0.77 22.43 4.99
CA LYS A 8 -0.43 21.89 4.35
C LYS A 8 -0.18 20.42 4.02
N SER A 9 -0.40 19.56 5.01
CA SER A 9 -0.25 18.11 4.85
C SER A 9 -1.15 17.61 3.69
N PRO A 10 -0.61 16.83 2.75
CA PRO A 10 -1.35 16.39 1.57
C PRO A 10 -2.43 15.35 1.91
N PHE A 11 -2.16 14.49 2.89
CA PHE A 11 -3.07 13.46 3.44
C PHE A 11 -2.56 13.02 4.82
N ASN A 12 -3.41 12.36 5.61
CA ASN A 12 -3.04 11.91 6.95
C ASN A 12 -2.11 10.69 6.90
N PHE A 13 -0.88 10.78 7.40
CA PHE A 13 0.04 9.63 7.42
C PHE A 13 -0.44 8.47 8.32
N VAL A 14 -1.24 8.76 9.35
CA VAL A 14 -1.90 7.73 10.17
C VAL A 14 -2.83 6.86 9.32
N GLN A 15 -3.45 7.42 8.27
CA GLN A 15 -4.25 6.66 7.32
C GLN A 15 -3.40 5.64 6.56
N VAL A 16 -2.17 6.00 6.19
CA VAL A 16 -1.21 5.06 5.57
C VAL A 16 -0.87 3.94 6.53
N LEU A 17 -0.59 4.25 7.80
CA LEU A 17 -0.30 3.24 8.82
C LEU A 17 -1.45 2.23 8.97
N ILE A 18 -2.68 2.73 9.14
CA ILE A 18 -3.87 1.89 9.32
C ILE A 18 -4.09 0.99 8.10
N LEU A 19 -3.98 1.54 6.89
CA LEU A 19 -4.22 0.76 5.67
C LEU A 19 -3.07 -0.20 5.36
N ALA A 20 -1.82 0.14 5.71
CA ALA A 20 -0.70 -0.79 5.61
C ALA A 20 -0.89 -1.99 6.54
N LEU A 21 -1.27 -1.75 7.80
CA LEU A 21 -1.55 -2.81 8.77
C LEU A 21 -2.76 -3.65 8.35
N GLY A 22 -3.84 -3.01 7.89
CA GLY A 22 -5.02 -3.70 7.37
C GLY A 22 -4.71 -4.58 6.16
N ALA A 23 -3.93 -4.06 5.20
CA ALA A 23 -3.48 -4.84 4.04
C ALA A 23 -2.60 -6.03 4.46
N ALA A 24 -1.65 -5.82 5.37
CA ALA A 24 -0.78 -6.88 5.86
C ALA A 24 -1.58 -7.98 6.56
N TYR A 25 -2.55 -7.60 7.38
CA TYR A 25 -3.45 -8.54 8.05
C TYR A 25 -4.27 -9.36 7.04
N LEU A 26 -4.90 -8.71 6.06
CA LEU A 26 -5.65 -9.40 5.00
C LEU A 26 -4.76 -10.34 4.17
N ASN A 27 -3.55 -9.90 3.82
CA ASN A 27 -2.60 -10.73 3.08
C ASN A 27 -2.15 -11.95 3.87
N VAL A 28 -1.95 -11.82 5.18
CA VAL A 28 -1.68 -12.95 6.07
C VAL A 28 -2.84 -13.94 6.10
N ILE A 29 -4.10 -13.47 6.11
CA ILE A 29 -5.26 -14.36 6.00
C ILE A 29 -5.22 -15.12 4.67
N VAL A 30 -5.01 -14.42 3.55
CA VAL A 30 -4.92 -15.04 2.22
C VAL A 30 -3.80 -16.09 2.18
N PHE A 31 -2.66 -15.81 2.81
CA PHE A 31 -1.53 -16.72 2.92
C PHE A 31 -1.94 -18.03 3.61
N PHE A 32 -2.46 -17.96 4.83
CA PHE A 32 -2.85 -19.14 5.58
C PHE A 32 -4.01 -19.91 4.94
N VAL A 33 -4.97 -19.21 4.32
CA VAL A 33 -6.05 -19.85 3.58
C VAL A 33 -5.50 -20.67 2.41
N SER A 34 -4.58 -20.11 1.63
CA SER A 34 -3.99 -20.83 0.50
C SER A 34 -3.12 -22.00 0.94
N GLU A 35 -2.30 -21.84 1.98
CA GLU A 35 -1.52 -22.93 2.57
C GLU A 35 -2.43 -24.07 3.05
N SER A 36 -3.54 -23.74 3.74
CA SER A 36 -4.55 -24.73 4.16
C SER A 36 -5.31 -25.39 3.01
N ALA A 37 -5.40 -24.72 1.86
CA ALA A 37 -6.01 -25.22 0.63
C ALA A 37 -5.03 -26.04 -0.24
N GLY A 38 -3.79 -26.27 0.24
CA GLY A 38 -2.77 -27.03 -0.48
C GLY A 38 -1.87 -26.21 -1.39
N GLY A 39 -1.92 -24.88 -1.32
CA GLY A 39 -0.98 -23.99 -2.00
C GLY A 39 0.42 -24.16 -1.41
N SER A 40 1.40 -24.49 -2.26
CA SER A 40 2.76 -24.81 -1.80
C SER A 40 3.54 -23.59 -1.32
N MET A 41 3.13 -22.37 -1.68
CA MET A 41 3.88 -21.13 -1.49
C MET A 41 5.28 -21.11 -2.11
N ALA A 42 5.62 -22.11 -2.94
CA ALA A 42 6.87 -22.16 -3.68
C ALA A 42 6.77 -21.31 -4.97
N PHE A 43 7.82 -20.53 -5.21
CA PHE A 43 7.81 -19.46 -6.19
C PHE A 43 9.21 -19.25 -6.79
N ASN A 44 9.33 -19.29 -8.13
CA ASN A 44 10.64 -19.23 -8.79
C ASN A 44 10.93 -17.88 -9.48
N GLY A 45 10.11 -16.86 -9.22
CA GLY A 45 10.11 -15.59 -9.97
C GLY A 45 10.58 -14.38 -9.17
N GLY A 46 11.33 -14.55 -8.08
CA GLY A 46 11.67 -13.42 -7.21
C GLY A 46 12.82 -13.65 -6.24
N LEU A 47 12.81 -12.87 -5.16
CA LEU A 47 13.87 -12.81 -4.15
C LEU A 47 13.93 -14.06 -3.25
N VAL A 48 12.87 -14.86 -3.24
CA VAL A 48 12.70 -15.99 -2.34
C VAL A 48 12.06 -17.14 -3.10
N ASP A 49 12.56 -18.35 -2.86
CA ASP A 49 12.06 -19.57 -3.51
C ASP A 49 10.79 -20.10 -2.82
N HIS A 50 10.52 -19.62 -1.60
CA HIS A 50 9.38 -20.01 -0.80
C HIS A 50 8.89 -18.82 0.02
N VAL A 51 7.61 -18.48 -0.16
CA VAL A 51 6.99 -17.34 0.52
C VAL A 51 6.62 -17.75 1.94
N GLN A 52 7.11 -16.97 2.92
CA GLN A 52 6.88 -17.19 4.34
C GLN A 52 6.06 -16.04 4.94
N PHE A 53 5.40 -16.32 6.06
CA PHE A 53 4.64 -15.33 6.84
C PHE A 53 5.39 -13.99 7.04
N ALA A 54 6.64 -14.02 7.47
CA ALA A 54 7.43 -12.81 7.71
C ALA A 54 7.67 -12.00 6.43
N GLN A 55 7.80 -12.68 5.29
CA GLN A 55 7.97 -12.05 3.98
C GLN A 55 6.66 -11.44 3.49
N VAL A 56 5.50 -12.08 3.73
CA VAL A 56 4.19 -11.48 3.44
C VAL A 56 4.01 -10.16 4.18
N LEU A 57 4.36 -10.13 5.48
CA LEU A 57 4.33 -8.89 6.26
C LEU A 57 5.32 -7.86 5.71
N GLY A 58 6.58 -8.24 5.49
CA GLY A 58 7.62 -7.33 5.01
C GLY A 58 7.32 -6.74 3.64
N PHE A 59 6.94 -7.58 2.68
CA PHE A 59 6.62 -7.18 1.30
C PHE A 59 5.30 -6.43 1.19
N THR A 60 4.41 -6.51 2.20
CA THR A 60 3.21 -5.65 2.25
C THR A 60 3.51 -4.30 2.92
N LEU A 61 4.12 -4.33 4.09
CA LEU A 61 4.34 -3.14 4.91
C LEU A 61 5.40 -2.24 4.31
N ALA A 62 6.56 -2.77 3.93
CA ALA A 62 7.69 -1.94 3.51
C ALA A 62 7.36 -1.07 2.29
N PRO A 63 6.78 -1.58 1.19
CA PRO A 63 6.45 -0.73 0.03
C PRO A 63 5.42 0.34 0.37
N ILE A 64 4.32 -0.01 1.06
CA ILE A 64 3.26 0.96 1.40
C ILE A 64 3.83 2.06 2.31
N MET A 65 4.64 1.70 3.30
CA MET A 65 5.20 2.64 4.28
C MET A 65 6.24 3.57 3.64
N ILE A 66 7.20 3.01 2.90
CA ILE A 66 8.28 3.78 2.27
C ILE A 66 7.70 4.70 1.19
N LEU A 67 6.90 4.15 0.27
CA LEU A 67 6.30 4.96 -0.79
C LEU A 67 5.28 5.94 -0.25
N GLY A 68 4.54 5.59 0.80
CA GLY A 68 3.62 6.48 1.49
C GLY A 68 4.35 7.67 2.10
N LEU A 69 5.52 7.44 2.73
CA LEU A 69 6.34 8.49 3.31
C LEU A 69 6.92 9.41 2.23
N LEU A 70 7.42 8.84 1.13
CA LEU A 70 7.88 9.62 -0.03
C LEU A 70 6.75 10.45 -0.63
N THR A 71 5.57 9.87 -0.77
CA THR A 71 4.39 10.55 -1.31
C THR A 71 3.91 11.66 -0.39
N PHE A 72 3.99 11.47 0.92
CA PHE A 72 3.71 12.50 1.91
C PHE A 72 4.71 13.66 1.78
N ALA A 73 6.02 13.36 1.79
CA ALA A 73 7.07 14.38 1.72
C ALA A 73 6.99 15.21 0.43
N ILE A 74 6.83 14.56 -0.74
CA ILE A 74 6.75 15.24 -2.04
C ILE A 74 5.40 15.95 -2.20
N GLY A 75 4.31 15.33 -1.74
CA GLY A 75 2.95 15.86 -1.85
C GLY A 75 2.76 17.19 -1.12
N SER A 76 3.49 17.39 -0.03
CA SER A 76 3.50 18.65 0.72
C SER A 76 4.09 19.82 -0.08
N ALA A 77 5.04 19.56 -0.97
CA ALA A 77 5.61 20.57 -1.87
C ALA A 77 4.86 20.66 -3.21
N LYS A 78 4.28 19.54 -3.69
CA LYS A 78 3.62 19.43 -5.00
C LYS A 78 2.27 18.73 -4.85
N PRO A 79 1.17 19.47 -4.60
CA PRO A 79 -0.12 18.87 -4.27
C PRO A 79 -0.77 18.02 -5.39
N GLY A 80 -0.33 18.19 -6.64
CA GLY A 80 -0.74 17.34 -7.77
C GLY A 80 -0.08 15.96 -7.77
N PHE A 81 1.04 15.79 -7.05
CA PHE A 81 1.80 14.55 -7.01
C PHE A 81 1.00 13.39 -6.40
N CYS A 82 0.21 13.63 -5.35
CA CYS A 82 -0.53 12.56 -4.67
C CYS A 82 -1.50 11.83 -5.60
N ARG A 83 -2.15 12.56 -6.53
CA ARG A 83 -3.07 11.94 -7.50
C ARG A 83 -2.32 11.03 -8.48
N ILE A 84 -1.13 11.45 -8.91
CA ILE A 84 -0.28 10.66 -9.80
C ILE A 84 0.23 9.41 -9.06
N ALA A 85 0.76 9.60 -7.84
CA ALA A 85 1.27 8.50 -7.01
C ALA A 85 0.19 7.47 -6.67
N GLN A 86 -1.04 7.91 -6.38
CA GLN A 86 -2.19 7.06 -6.12
C GLN A 86 -2.45 6.09 -7.28
N TRP A 87 -2.58 6.61 -8.50
CA TRP A 87 -2.79 5.78 -9.68
C TRP A 87 -1.58 4.94 -10.04
N LEU A 88 -0.38 5.53 -9.99
CA LEU A 88 0.85 4.85 -10.36
C LEU A 88 1.09 3.62 -9.49
N GLY A 89 1.02 3.76 -8.16
CA GLY A 89 1.24 2.63 -7.25
C GLY A 89 0.16 1.55 -7.38
N ALA A 90 -1.10 1.92 -7.61
CA ALA A 90 -2.17 0.95 -7.84
C ALA A 90 -1.96 0.18 -9.15
N ILE A 91 -1.60 0.87 -10.25
CA ILE A 91 -1.30 0.24 -11.53
C ILE A 91 -0.10 -0.70 -11.41
N VAL A 92 0.99 -0.25 -10.77
CA VAL A 92 2.19 -1.08 -10.56
C VAL A 92 1.84 -2.35 -9.79
N ALA A 93 1.07 -2.25 -8.70
CA ALA A 93 0.65 -3.41 -7.91
C ALA A 93 -0.27 -4.36 -8.69
N VAL A 94 -1.16 -3.85 -9.55
CA VAL A 94 -2.01 -4.70 -10.40
C VAL A 94 -1.19 -5.38 -11.50
N VAL A 95 -0.31 -4.65 -12.17
CA VAL A 95 0.55 -5.20 -13.23
C VAL A 95 1.51 -6.24 -12.67
N SER A 96 2.00 -6.07 -11.42
CA SER A 96 2.91 -7.03 -10.81
C SER A 96 2.28 -8.39 -10.52
N ILE A 97 0.95 -8.54 -10.64
CA ILE A 97 0.26 -9.85 -10.61
C ILE A 97 0.72 -10.79 -11.72
N ILE A 98 1.22 -10.26 -12.83
CA ILE A 98 1.77 -11.09 -13.91
C ILE A 98 2.88 -12.01 -13.38
N ASN A 99 3.70 -11.52 -12.44
CA ASN A 99 4.83 -12.28 -11.91
C ASN A 99 4.42 -13.56 -11.14
N PRO A 100 3.54 -13.50 -10.11
CA PRO A 100 3.05 -14.69 -9.42
C PRO A 100 2.28 -15.64 -10.35
N ILE A 101 1.53 -15.14 -11.32
CA ILE A 101 0.79 -16.00 -12.25
C ILE A 101 1.72 -16.82 -13.15
N LEU A 102 2.86 -16.26 -13.56
CA LEU A 102 3.80 -16.95 -14.45
C LEU A 102 4.81 -17.84 -13.72
N HIS A 103 5.15 -17.55 -12.46
CA HIS A 103 6.27 -18.21 -11.76
C HIS A 103 5.89 -18.93 -10.46
N ALA A 104 4.61 -18.93 -10.07
CA ALA A 104 4.16 -19.84 -9.02
C ALA A 104 4.26 -21.29 -9.49
N THR A 105 4.68 -22.17 -8.59
CA THR A 105 4.85 -23.61 -8.90
C THR A 105 3.53 -24.36 -8.96
N ASP A 106 2.47 -23.80 -8.36
CA ASP A 106 1.11 -24.33 -8.40
C ASP A 106 0.06 -23.21 -8.54
N PRO A 107 -1.14 -23.51 -9.09
CA PRO A 107 -2.17 -22.50 -9.32
C PRO A 107 -2.72 -21.84 -8.04
N ALA A 108 -2.80 -22.57 -6.93
CA ALA A 108 -3.35 -22.03 -5.68
C ALA A 108 -2.44 -20.94 -5.10
N THR A 109 -1.12 -21.16 -5.14
CA THR A 109 -0.11 -20.16 -4.81
C THR A 109 -0.19 -18.95 -5.73
N GLY A 110 -0.27 -19.17 -7.05
CA GLY A 110 -0.38 -18.08 -8.03
C GLY A 110 -1.60 -17.17 -7.79
N ILE A 111 -2.76 -17.77 -7.54
CA ILE A 111 -4.00 -17.06 -7.23
C ILE A 111 -3.87 -16.30 -5.89
N ALA A 112 -3.33 -16.94 -4.86
CA ALA A 112 -3.18 -16.32 -3.54
C ALA A 112 -2.26 -15.08 -3.60
N LEU A 113 -1.10 -15.20 -4.25
CA LEU A 113 -0.18 -14.09 -4.42
C LEU A 113 -0.80 -12.98 -5.30
N ALA A 114 -1.57 -13.32 -6.33
CA ALA A 114 -2.31 -12.34 -7.13
C ALA A 114 -3.32 -11.56 -6.28
N LEU A 115 -4.08 -12.24 -5.42
CA LEU A 115 -5.04 -11.61 -4.51
C LEU A 115 -4.35 -10.67 -3.51
N MET A 116 -3.19 -11.05 -2.98
CA MET A 116 -2.41 -10.18 -2.07
C MET A 116 -2.00 -8.87 -2.74
N HIS A 117 -1.64 -8.91 -4.03
CA HIS A 117 -1.33 -7.70 -4.81
C HIS A 117 -2.55 -6.80 -5.02
N LEU A 118 -3.73 -7.39 -5.23
CA LEU A 118 -4.98 -6.61 -5.32
C LEU A 118 -5.32 -5.91 -4.00
N VAL A 119 -5.10 -6.59 -2.87
CA VAL A 119 -5.26 -5.99 -1.54
C VAL A 119 -4.29 -4.81 -1.36
N VAL A 120 -3.02 -4.97 -1.74
CA VAL A 120 -2.03 -3.88 -1.73
C VAL A 120 -2.44 -2.72 -2.63
N ALA A 121 -2.90 -3.00 -3.86
CA ALA A 121 -3.36 -1.99 -4.80
C ALA A 121 -4.53 -1.17 -4.22
N ALA A 122 -5.53 -1.85 -3.65
CA ALA A 122 -6.68 -1.21 -3.03
C ALA A 122 -6.28 -0.37 -1.80
N ALA A 123 -5.47 -0.93 -0.92
CA ALA A 123 -4.99 -0.24 0.28
C ALA A 123 -4.17 1.00 -0.09
N TRP A 124 -3.24 0.89 -1.05
CA TRP A 124 -2.48 2.01 -1.57
C TRP A 124 -3.39 3.10 -2.13
N PHE A 125 -4.32 2.72 -3.02
CA PHE A 125 -5.20 3.66 -3.69
C PHE A 125 -6.02 4.49 -2.69
N VAL A 126 -6.45 3.89 -1.58
CA VAL A 126 -7.15 4.61 -0.52
C VAL A 126 -6.17 5.41 0.34
N ALA A 127 -5.01 4.86 0.69
CA ALA A 127 -4.06 5.44 1.63
C ALA A 127 -3.48 6.79 1.20
N VAL A 128 -3.08 6.91 -0.06
CA VAL A 128 -2.48 8.15 -0.58
C VAL A 128 -3.51 9.09 -1.23
N ARG A 129 -4.80 8.81 -1.04
CA ARG A 129 -5.86 9.71 -1.47
C ARG A 129 -5.74 11.03 -0.72
N ARG A 130 -5.54 12.11 -1.48
CA ARG A 130 -5.48 13.48 -0.94
C ARG A 130 -6.77 13.80 -0.18
N THR A 131 -6.64 14.05 1.13
CA THR A 131 -7.76 14.35 2.05
C THR A 131 -7.89 15.83 2.37
N ASN A 132 -7.04 16.69 1.79
CA ASN A 132 -7.02 18.12 2.06
C ASN A 132 -8.27 18.81 1.48
N ASN A 133 -9.38 18.72 2.22
CA ASN A 133 -10.48 19.64 2.10
C ASN A 133 -9.99 20.97 2.67
N ASN A 134 -9.98 22.03 1.86
CA ASN A 134 -9.96 23.39 2.37
C ASN A 134 -11.28 23.64 3.14
N GLN A 135 -11.51 22.97 4.27
CA GLN A 135 -12.53 23.40 5.20
C GLN A 135 -11.99 24.71 5.77
N PRO A 136 -12.62 25.87 5.49
CA PRO A 136 -12.22 27.10 6.16
C PRO A 136 -12.29 26.84 7.66
N VAL A 137 -11.18 27.08 8.39
CA VAL A 137 -11.22 27.10 9.84
C VAL A 137 -12.27 28.14 10.21
N PRO A 138 -13.38 27.75 10.87
CA PRO A 138 -14.45 28.69 11.09
C PRO A 138 -13.93 29.77 12.04
N ALA A 139 -14.22 31.04 11.72
CA ALA A 139 -13.64 32.21 12.37
C ALA A 139 -13.83 32.28 13.89
N TYR A 140 -14.71 31.45 14.47
CA TYR A 140 -14.90 31.33 15.92
C TYR A 140 -13.78 30.55 16.64
N ALA A 141 -12.96 29.77 15.93
CA ALA A 141 -11.85 29.00 16.50
C ALA A 141 -10.54 29.82 16.63
N LEU A 142 -10.57 31.10 16.25
CA LEU A 142 -9.45 32.04 16.31
C LEU A 142 -9.58 33.08 17.44
N ARG A 143 -10.45 32.82 18.43
CA ARG A 143 -10.64 33.67 19.61
C ARG A 143 -10.17 32.97 20.88
#